data_AF-C7H3Q1-F1
#
_entry.id   AF-C7H3Q1-F1
#
_cell.length_a   1.000
_cell.length_b   1.000
_cell.length_c   1.000
_cell.angle_alpha   90.00
_cell.angle_beta   90.00
_cell.angle_gamma   90.00
#
_symmetry.space_group_name_H-M   'P 1'
#
loop_
_entity.id
_entity.type
_entity.pdbx_description
1 polymer ?
#
loop_
_entity_poly.entity_id
_entity_poly.type
_entity_poly.pdbx_seq_one_letter_code
_entity_poly.pdbx_strand_id
1 'polypeptide(L)'
;MQKIEVVVRITKDHCPPQEQTIFEWFDLMRNPTDALSRPDLEINLEHHRVFKHGTEVYMSRYEYGVLSLMAQHPGKLFTKEQIFEAVWHKDSESYLRAVTSTIGRIRQKIEDDKDHPRYIKTVSNIGYQFVPSSELVRSNRNL
;
A
#
# COMPACT_ATOMS: atom_id res chain seq x y z
N MET A 1 -20.04 -1.35 -24.00
CA MET A 1 -19.00 -1.84 -23.06
C MET A 1 -19.52 -3.13 -22.46
N GLN A 2 -18.82 -4.26 -22.62
CA GLN A 2 -19.28 -5.56 -22.12
C GLN A 2 -18.84 -5.76 -20.65
N LYS A 3 -19.74 -6.25 -19.81
CA LYS A 3 -19.46 -6.60 -18.40
C LYS A 3 -19.40 -8.13 -18.28
N ILE A 4 -18.35 -8.66 -17.65
CA ILE A 4 -18.18 -10.09 -17.39
C ILE A 4 -18.34 -10.31 -15.88
N GLU A 5 -19.21 -11.23 -15.48
CA GLU A 5 -19.53 -11.55 -14.09
C GLU A 5 -19.23 -13.03 -13.81
N VAL A 6 -18.63 -13.33 -12.66
CA VAL A 6 -18.41 -14.72 -12.21
C VAL A 6 -19.49 -15.08 -11.21
N VAL A 7 -20.34 -16.03 -11.62
CA VAL A 7 -21.50 -16.48 -10.85
C VAL A 7 -21.19 -17.89 -10.33
N VAL A 8 -21.34 -18.10 -9.02
CA VAL A 8 -21.43 -19.46 -8.49
C VAL A 8 -22.89 -19.88 -8.47
N ARG A 9 -23.13 -21.02 -9.09
CA ARG A 9 -24.42 -21.68 -9.16
C ARG A 9 -24.41 -22.86 -8.21
N ILE A 10 -25.20 -22.77 -7.14
CA ILE A 10 -25.31 -23.85 -6.16
C ILE A 10 -26.58 -24.65 -6.46
N THR A 11 -26.42 -25.94 -6.71
CA THR A 11 -27.52 -26.89 -6.87
C THR A 11 -27.62 -27.76 -5.63
N LYS A 12 -28.79 -27.77 -4.99
CA LYS A 12 -29.19 -28.77 -3.99
C LYS A 12 -30.34 -29.59 -4.57
N ASP A 13 -30.47 -30.85 -4.17
CA ASP A 13 -31.54 -31.72 -4.63
C ASP A 13 -32.92 -31.08 -4.38
N HIS A 14 -33.76 -31.13 -5.41
CA HIS A 14 -35.14 -30.62 -5.41
C HIS A 14 -35.33 -29.09 -5.23
N CYS A 15 -34.32 -28.26 -5.54
CA CYS A 15 -34.49 -26.79 -5.57
C CYS A 15 -33.96 -26.19 -6.89
N PRO A 16 -34.60 -25.14 -7.43
CA PRO A 16 -34.04 -24.39 -8.55
C PRO A 16 -32.64 -23.85 -8.20
N PRO A 17 -31.68 -23.89 -9.14
CA PRO A 17 -30.32 -23.42 -8.89
C PRO A 17 -30.34 -21.96 -8.45
N GLN A 18 -29.68 -21.69 -7.32
CA GLN A 18 -29.47 -20.34 -6.84
C GLN A 18 -28.15 -19.83 -7.41
N GLU A 19 -28.22 -18.71 -8.10
CA GLU A 19 -27.09 -18.00 -8.67
C GLU A 19 -26.71 -16.85 -7.75
N GLN A 20 -25.46 -16.83 -7.31
CA GLN A 20 -24.90 -15.74 -6.54
C GLN A 20 -23.66 -15.21 -7.27
N THR A 21 -23.69 -13.91 -7.62
CA THR A 21 -22.49 -13.20 -8.09
C THR A 21 -21.57 -13.04 -6.89
N ILE A 22 -20.41 -13.67 -6.94
CA ILE A 22 -19.49 -13.66 -5.79
C ILE A 22 -18.52 -12.48 -5.89
N PHE A 23 -18.22 -12.02 -7.11
CA PHE A 23 -17.32 -10.88 -7.37
C PHE A 23 -17.32 -10.46 -8.84
N GLU A 24 -16.93 -9.21 -9.15
CA GLU A 24 -16.75 -8.76 -10.53
C GLU A 24 -15.45 -9.33 -11.13
N TRP A 25 -15.45 -9.69 -12.42
CA TRP A 25 -14.28 -10.35 -13.06
C TRP A 25 -13.00 -9.51 -13.04
N PHE A 26 -13.12 -8.18 -12.95
CA PHE A 26 -11.98 -7.27 -12.76
C PHE A 26 -11.22 -7.53 -11.47
N ASP A 27 -11.91 -7.93 -10.41
CA ASP A 27 -11.26 -8.21 -9.15
C ASP A 27 -10.50 -9.54 -9.15
N LEU A 28 -10.91 -10.50 -10.01
CA LEU A 28 -10.21 -11.78 -10.23
C LEU A 28 -8.99 -11.65 -11.15
N MET A 29 -8.92 -10.58 -11.93
CA MET A 29 -7.73 -10.20 -12.73
C MET A 29 -6.66 -9.52 -11.89
N ARG A 30 -6.97 -9.14 -10.64
CA ARG A 30 -5.98 -8.57 -9.72
C ARG A 30 -5.04 -9.68 -9.29
N ASN A 31 -3.86 -9.73 -9.89
CA ASN A 31 -2.82 -10.67 -9.49
C ASN A 31 -2.47 -10.40 -8.01
N PRO A 32 -2.78 -11.30 -7.07
CA PRO A 32 -2.62 -11.03 -5.63
C PRO A 32 -1.15 -10.77 -5.24
N THR A 33 -0.22 -11.18 -6.09
CA THR A 33 1.23 -11.00 -5.95
C THR A 33 1.70 -9.57 -6.22
N ASP A 34 0.94 -8.77 -7.00
CA ASP A 34 1.38 -7.46 -7.48
C ASP A 34 0.73 -6.28 -6.72
N ALA A 35 -0.20 -6.59 -5.81
CA ALA A 35 -0.89 -5.61 -4.97
C ALA A 35 -0.56 -5.82 -3.48
N LEU A 36 0.10 -4.85 -2.87
CA LEU A 36 0.34 -4.84 -1.43
C LEU A 36 -0.85 -4.19 -0.73
N SER A 37 -1.63 -4.99 -0.01
CA SER A 37 -2.82 -4.53 0.71
C SER A 37 -2.56 -4.39 2.21
N ARG A 38 -3.03 -3.27 2.75
CA ARG A 38 -3.21 -2.95 4.17
C ARG A 38 -4.69 -2.64 4.39
N PRO A 39 -5.20 -2.63 5.64
CA PRO A 39 -6.63 -2.44 5.92
C PRO A 39 -7.27 -1.29 5.14
N ASP A 40 -6.58 -0.15 5.03
CA ASP A 40 -7.12 1.05 4.38
C ASP A 40 -6.23 1.60 3.26
N LEU A 41 -5.18 0.86 2.89
CA LEU A 41 -4.17 1.29 1.91
C LEU A 41 -3.85 0.14 0.96
N GLU A 42 -3.98 0.39 -0.33
CA GLU A 42 -3.58 -0.53 -1.40
C GLU A 42 -2.52 0.10 -2.27
N ILE A 43 -1.47 -0.67 -2.59
CA ILE A 43 -0.39 -0.26 -3.49
C ILE A 43 -0.33 -1.29 -4.62
N ASN A 44 -0.75 -0.87 -5.82
CA ASN A 44 -0.65 -1.67 -7.03
C ASN A 44 0.71 -1.41 -7.70
N LEU A 45 1.59 -2.40 -7.61
CA LEU A 45 2.97 -2.29 -8.06
C LEU A 45 3.11 -2.33 -9.58
N GLU A 46 2.20 -3.03 -10.27
CA GLU A 46 2.20 -3.14 -11.73
C GLU A 46 1.79 -1.82 -12.40
N HIS A 47 0.73 -1.19 -11.88
CA HIS A 47 0.14 0.01 -12.48
C HIS A 47 0.65 1.31 -11.86
N HIS A 48 1.52 1.24 -10.86
CA HIS A 48 2.03 2.37 -10.10
C HIS A 48 0.93 3.23 -9.46
N ARG A 49 -0.10 2.58 -8.91
CA ARG A 49 -1.25 3.24 -8.29
C ARG A 49 -1.32 2.96 -6.80
N VAL A 50 -1.81 3.96 -6.07
CA VAL A 50 -2.00 3.89 -4.62
C VAL A 50 -3.44 4.28 -4.33
N PHE A 51 -4.11 3.52 -3.47
CA PHE A 51 -5.48 3.79 -3.06
C PHE A 51 -5.56 3.87 -1.54
N LYS A 52 -6.25 4.88 -1.02
CA LYS A 52 -6.59 5.01 0.41
C LYS A 52 -8.11 4.95 0.55
N HIS A 53 -8.62 4.05 1.39
CA HIS A 53 -10.07 3.80 1.53
C HIS A 53 -10.78 3.60 0.17
N GLY A 54 -10.13 2.87 -0.75
CA GLY A 54 -10.63 2.63 -2.10
C GLY A 54 -10.56 3.82 -3.08
N THR A 55 -10.12 5.01 -2.64
CA THR A 55 -9.96 6.18 -3.50
C THR A 55 -8.51 6.32 -3.97
N GLU A 56 -8.28 6.54 -5.27
CA GLU A 56 -6.93 6.72 -5.82
C GLU A 56 -6.26 7.98 -5.25
N VAL A 57 -5.02 7.82 -4.80
CA VAL A 57 -4.18 8.86 -4.24
C VAL A 57 -3.03 9.11 -5.19
N TYR A 58 -3.04 10.26 -5.85
CA TYR A 58 -1.98 10.62 -6.78
C TYR A 58 -0.64 10.82 -6.07
N MET A 59 0.36 10.09 -6.54
CA MET A 59 1.74 10.18 -6.07
C MET A 59 2.63 10.73 -7.19
N SER A 60 3.56 11.62 -6.83
CA SER A 60 4.68 11.94 -7.71
C SER A 60 5.63 10.74 -7.84
N ARG A 61 6.51 10.78 -8.84
CA ARG A 61 7.53 9.74 -9.07
C ARG A 61 8.30 9.36 -7.80
N TYR A 62 8.75 10.37 -7.03
CA TYR A 62 9.55 10.13 -5.83
C TYR A 62 8.71 9.64 -4.65
N GLU A 63 7.49 10.15 -4.48
CA GLU A 63 6.59 9.67 -3.43
C GLU A 63 6.23 8.20 -3.64
N TYR A 64 5.86 7.82 -4.87
CA TYR A 64 5.59 6.44 -5.22
C TYR A 64 6.84 5.57 -5.05
N GLY A 65 7.99 6.02 -5.55
CA GLY A 65 9.25 5.26 -5.45
C GLY A 65 9.66 4.98 -4.00
N VAL A 66 9.55 5.96 -3.11
CA VAL A 66 9.83 5.76 -1.67
C VAL A 66 8.81 4.80 -1.05
N LEU A 67 7.51 5.01 -1.29
CA LEU A 67 6.48 4.18 -0.70
C LEU A 67 6.59 2.72 -1.16
N SER A 68 6.75 2.47 -2.47
CA SER A 68 6.84 1.13 -3.03
C SER A 68 8.11 0.39 -2.61
N LEU A 69 9.25 1.09 -2.53
CA LEU A 69 10.51 0.53 -2.00
C LEU A 69 10.30 -0.01 -0.57
N MET A 70 9.73 0.81 0.31
CA MET A 70 9.58 0.43 1.71
C MET A 70 8.47 -0.61 1.89
N ALA A 71 7.37 -0.49 1.13
CA ALA A 71 6.23 -1.40 1.22
C ALA A 71 6.55 -2.83 0.75
N GLN A 72 7.46 -2.99 -0.22
CA GLN A 72 7.96 -4.30 -0.65
C GLN A 72 8.88 -4.95 0.40
N HIS A 73 9.35 -4.20 1.39
CA HIS A 73 10.17 -4.70 2.49
C HIS A 73 9.60 -4.31 3.87
N PRO A 74 8.39 -4.76 4.25
CA PRO A 74 7.79 -4.42 5.53
C PRO A 74 8.68 -4.85 6.71
N GLY A 75 8.85 -3.97 7.68
CA GLY A 75 9.71 -4.19 8.85
C GLY A 75 11.19 -3.96 8.58
N LYS A 76 11.62 -3.72 7.34
CA LYS A 76 13.00 -3.31 7.08
C LYS A 76 13.19 -1.83 7.39
N LEU A 77 14.25 -1.54 8.13
CA LEU A 77 14.67 -0.17 8.44
C LEU A 77 15.56 0.35 7.32
N PHE A 78 15.22 1.51 6.78
CA PHE A 78 16.01 2.21 5.77
C PHE A 78 16.54 3.52 6.32
N THR A 79 17.83 3.79 6.13
CA THR A 79 18.40 5.12 6.38
C THR A 79 17.93 6.11 5.32
N LYS A 80 18.04 7.42 5.62
CA LYS A 80 17.70 8.46 4.64
C LYS A 80 18.56 8.36 3.38
N GLU A 81 19.84 8.05 3.53
CA GLU A 81 20.78 7.84 2.43
C GLU A 81 20.36 6.66 1.55
N GLN A 82 20.05 5.50 2.15
CA GLN A 82 19.58 4.31 1.42
C GLN A 82 18.30 4.58 0.62
N ILE A 83 17.34 5.31 1.20
CA ILE A 83 16.11 5.69 0.49
C ILE A 83 16.45 6.60 -0.70
N PHE A 84 17.35 7.56 -0.49
CA PHE A 84 17.72 8.51 -1.53
C PHE A 84 18.44 7.84 -2.69
N GLU A 85 19.47 7.04 -2.42
CA GLU A 85 20.22 6.31 -3.44
C GLU A 85 19.30 5.40 -4.27
N ALA A 86 18.41 4.67 -3.59
CA ALA A 86 17.51 3.73 -4.25
C ALA A 86 16.48 4.41 -5.16
N VAL A 87 16.01 5.61 -4.81
CA VAL A 87 14.89 6.28 -5.51
C VAL A 87 15.33 7.42 -6.42
N TRP A 88 16.37 8.17 -6.05
CA TRP A 88 16.93 9.25 -6.87
C TRP A 88 18.06 8.78 -7.78
N HIS A 89 18.66 7.62 -7.53
CA HIS A 89 19.80 7.08 -8.28
C HIS A 89 20.99 8.05 -8.34
N LYS A 90 21.25 8.72 -7.21
CA LYS A 90 22.30 9.72 -7.05
C LYS A 90 22.91 9.60 -5.67
N ASP A 91 24.19 9.95 -5.59
CA ASP A 91 24.86 10.26 -4.33
C ASP A 91 24.87 11.78 -4.16
N SER A 92 24.40 12.27 -3.01
CA SER A 92 24.34 13.70 -2.69
C SER A 92 24.05 13.92 -1.22
N GLU A 93 24.84 14.78 -0.56
CA GLU A 93 24.59 15.22 0.82
C GLU A 93 23.23 15.91 1.04
N SER A 94 22.54 16.30 -0.03
CA SER A 94 21.19 16.87 0.02
C SER A 94 20.09 15.83 0.31
N TYR A 95 20.43 14.55 0.47
CA TYR A 95 19.48 13.47 0.72
C TYR A 95 18.58 13.70 1.94
N LEU A 96 19.11 14.35 3.00
CA LEU A 96 18.41 14.55 4.27
C LEU A 96 17.08 15.30 4.10
N ARG A 97 17.10 16.42 3.36
CA ARG A 97 15.92 17.25 3.14
C ARG A 97 14.97 16.62 2.13
N ALA A 98 15.49 16.05 1.05
CA ALA A 98 14.70 15.42 -0.01
C ALA A 98 13.86 14.26 0.53
N VAL A 99 14.47 13.35 1.28
CA VAL A 99 13.77 12.19 1.84
C VAL A 99 12.78 12.61 2.91
N THR A 100 13.18 13.49 3.84
CA THR A 100 12.28 13.94 4.92
C THR A 100 11.04 14.65 4.37
N SER A 101 11.21 15.54 3.38
CA SER A 101 10.09 16.21 2.73
C SER A 101 9.18 15.22 1.99
N THR A 102 9.77 14.24 1.29
CA THR A 102 9.00 13.22 0.56
C THR A 102 8.20 12.32 1.51
N ILE A 103 8.80 11.85 2.62
CA ILE A 103 8.09 11.09 3.66
C ILE A 103 6.94 11.91 4.24
N GLY A 104 7.16 13.20 4.51
CA GLY A 104 6.11 14.11 5.00
C GLY A 104 4.91 14.19 4.05
N ARG A 105 5.15 14.33 2.73
CA ARG A 105 4.09 14.36 1.72
C ARG A 105 3.38 13.01 1.58
N ILE A 106 4.12 11.90 1.64
CA ILE A 106 3.50 10.56 1.63
C ILE A 106 2.56 10.42 2.83
N ARG A 107 3.01 10.78 4.03
CA ARG A 107 2.18 10.69 5.25
C ARG A 107 0.92 11.54 5.16
N GLN A 108 1.02 12.77 4.64
CA GLN A 108 -0.15 13.63 4.38
C GLN A 108 -1.20 12.97 3.47
N LYS A 109 -0.76 12.09 2.57
CA LYS A 109 -1.60 11.44 1.57
C LYS A 109 -2.19 10.10 2.04
N ILE A 110 -1.43 9.30 2.78
CA ILE A 110 -1.81 7.91 3.11
C ILE A 110 -2.20 7.69 4.57
N GLU A 111 -1.70 8.52 5.49
CA GLU A 111 -2.01 8.39 6.92
C GLU A 111 -3.28 9.17 7.24
N ASP A 112 -4.00 8.77 8.27
CA ASP A 112 -5.11 9.57 8.82
C ASP A 112 -4.58 10.74 9.66
N ASP A 113 -3.54 10.49 10.44
CA ASP A 113 -2.77 11.50 11.14
C ASP A 113 -1.28 11.36 10.78
N LYS A 114 -0.72 12.40 10.15
CA LYS A 114 0.68 12.43 9.73
C LYS A 114 1.67 12.47 10.91
N ASP A 115 1.24 12.97 12.06
CA ASP A 115 2.06 13.11 13.27
C ASP A 115 2.04 11.83 14.11
N HIS A 116 1.00 11.00 13.92
CA HIS A 116 0.89 9.65 14.48
C HIS A 116 0.79 8.58 13.36
N PRO A 117 1.85 8.42 12.54
CA PRO A 117 1.78 7.60 11.34
C PRO A 117 1.64 6.11 11.66
N ARG A 118 0.70 5.45 10.98
CA ARG A 118 0.41 4.02 11.10
C ARG A 118 1.24 3.19 10.13
N TYR A 119 1.50 3.68 8.92
CA TYR A 119 2.18 2.91 7.86
C TYR A 119 3.68 3.14 7.82
N ILE A 120 4.13 4.39 7.90
CA ILE A 120 5.56 4.74 7.84
C ILE A 120 6.01 5.29 9.19
N LYS A 121 6.72 4.48 9.98
CA LYS A 121 7.27 4.93 11.28
C LYS A 121 8.64 5.56 11.13
N THR A 122 8.90 6.56 11.96
CA THR A 122 10.24 7.11 12.15
C THR A 122 10.93 6.32 13.26
N VAL A 123 12.12 5.80 12.96
CA VAL A 123 13.02 5.27 13.98
C VAL A 123 14.07 6.33 14.25
N SER A 124 13.97 6.97 15.42
CA SER A 124 14.77 8.12 15.82
C SER A 124 16.26 7.88 15.59
N ASN A 125 16.93 8.87 14.96
CA ASN A 125 18.35 8.86 14.62
C ASN A 125 18.80 7.77 13.62
N ILE A 126 17.90 6.97 13.07
CA ILE A 126 18.26 5.93 12.10
C ILE A 126 17.58 6.17 10.75
N GLY A 127 16.25 6.29 10.72
CA GLY A 127 15.55 6.46 9.45
C GLY A 127 14.08 6.10 9.53
N TYR A 128 13.60 5.36 8.53
CA TYR A 128 12.17 5.07 8.36
C TYR A 128 11.93 3.59 8.08
N GLN A 129 10.77 3.11 8.51
CA GLN A 129 10.35 1.72 8.36
C GLN A 129 8.88 1.68 7.94
N PHE A 130 8.56 0.82 6.99
CA PHE A 130 7.17 0.51 6.66
C PHE A 130 6.68 -0.60 7.59
N VAL A 131 5.56 -0.38 8.27
CA VAL A 131 5.08 -1.28 9.32
C VAL A 131 4.58 -2.60 8.71
N PRO A 132 4.97 -3.77 9.25
CA PRO A 132 4.42 -5.08 8.86
C PRO A 132 2.91 -5.19 9.13
N SER A 133 2.19 -5.98 8.33
CA SER A 133 0.76 -6.26 8.55
C SER A 133 0.48 -6.85 9.94
N SER A 134 1.36 -7.71 10.44
CA SER A 134 1.21 -8.35 11.76
C SER A 134 1.17 -7.36 12.92
N GLU A 135 1.85 -6.21 12.79
CA GLU A 135 1.90 -5.17 13.81
C GLU A 135 0.69 -4.24 13.73
N LEU A 136 0.17 -3.98 12.52
CA LEU A 136 -1.06 -3.18 12.33
C LEU A 136 -2.29 -3.79 13.00
N VAL A 137 -2.38 -5.13 13.04
CA VAL A 137 -3.48 -5.84 13.72
C VAL A 137 -3.41 -5.70 15.24
N ARG A 138 -2.20 -5.55 15.82
CA ARG A 138 -2.02 -5.42 17.27
C ARG A 138 -2.45 -4.05 17.79
N SER A 139 -2.20 -2.99 17.03
CA SER A 139 -2.65 -1.64 17.40
C SER A 139 -4.18 -1.52 17.47
N ASN A 140 -4.91 -2.28 16.65
CA ASN A 140 -6.38 -2.24 16.60
C ASN A 140 -7.08 -3.04 17.72
N ARG A 141 -6.35 -3.81 18.54
CA ARG A 141 -6.94 -4.62 19.63
C ARG A 141 -6.81 -4.00 21.03
N ASN A 142 -6.20 -2.83 21.13
CA ASN A 142 -5.96 -2.13 22.40
C ASN A 142 -6.84 -0.87 22.55
N LEU A 143 -7.99 -0.83 21.89
CA LEU A 143 -9.05 0.17 22.06
C LEU A 143 -10.34 -0.52 22.47
#